data_AF-A0ABC9FIA8-F1
#
_entry.id   AF-A0ABC9FIA8-F1
#
_cell.length_a   1.000
_cell.length_b   1.000
_cell.length_c   1.000
_cell.angle_alpha   90.00
_cell.angle_beta   90.00
_cell.angle_gamma   90.00
#
_symmetry.space_group_name_H-M   'P 1'
#
loop_
_entity.id
_entity.type
_entity.pdbx_description
1 polymer ?
#
loop_
_entity_poly.entity_id
_entity_poly.type
_entity_poly.pdbx_seq_one_letter_code
_entity_poly.pdbx_strand_id
1 'polypeptide(L)'
;MDIGLRSPTNIFGQPTDQLLFDLDAALSQWDNQSTSSPVTKIAFGHFPISFSALTSSGRSIRDVFLKHSLSAYLCGHLHTNFGRNLKRHHTSEKNRFSSKQYFQFDICEGMPTAVSNDNCSARTESAGEFWEWEMGDWRSARSMRILAIDSGHVSYADMDFRFGSRDVIIVPTFPLDSRFMQRSSDPFDFICQATSAAHIGTVRALVFSRYKIESVTAKVYELHSGSFHLVLEQEMENTSGKGAMYTVAWNWRDFSDESPDRYWLQIEAVDMSGKVYLSEQRPFSVNGLTAKFSWTWKEFRVMGCQWNQLYFPIMWTTLAFLFSLVLVPRTSLTFYENRFMLKLLKPKMTRRSSGGFSPVDFEFFGVELSKMYIIWSGMLLYLLYLVFFPWFTGYAVTENHNKMYLHYKGWSTKYLANTSSMPYIGLPDVMVIVLPHLLFVVLPAFLIIAAIAAERALYLRHNIYQRAKKDGDHYKEACYTEYLCIFYWIRKILILLCLPIVWKHWKSYYEGIRG
;
A
#
# COMPACT_ATOMS: atom_id res chain seq x y z
N MET A 1 0.09 -22.56 8.66
CA MET A 1 -0.34 -21.27 9.25
C MET A 1 -1.37 -21.60 10.30
N ASP A 2 -1.08 -21.33 11.57
CA ASP A 2 -2.09 -21.50 12.63
C ASP A 2 -3.21 -20.48 12.44
N ILE A 3 -4.41 -20.89 12.87
CA ILE A 3 -5.69 -20.24 12.62
C ILE A 3 -5.67 -18.82 13.20
N GLY A 4 -5.45 -17.83 12.34
CA GLY A 4 -5.76 -16.43 12.66
C GLY A 4 -7.25 -16.26 12.91
N LEU A 5 -7.61 -15.23 13.68
CA LEU A 5 -9.00 -14.84 13.89
C LEU A 5 -9.68 -14.63 12.52
N ARG A 6 -10.80 -15.31 12.27
CA ARG A 6 -11.61 -15.13 11.04
C ARG A 6 -12.07 -13.68 10.93
N SER A 7 -12.37 -13.24 9.71
CA SER A 7 -12.89 -11.90 9.35
C SER A 7 -13.66 -11.22 10.49
N PRO A 8 -13.37 -9.95 10.83
CA PRO A 8 -12.71 -8.92 10.00
C PRO A 8 -11.19 -8.77 10.17
N THR A 9 -10.52 -9.61 10.95
CA THR A 9 -9.11 -9.42 11.35
C THR A 9 -8.07 -9.98 10.37
N ASN A 10 -8.49 -10.80 9.40
CA ASN A 10 -7.59 -11.46 8.44
C ASN A 10 -7.12 -10.56 7.28
N ILE A 11 -6.87 -9.27 7.54
CA ILE A 11 -6.37 -8.30 6.55
C ILE A 11 -4.85 -8.37 6.45
N PHE A 12 -4.18 -8.60 7.58
CA PHE A 12 -2.71 -8.69 7.65
C PHE A 12 -2.30 -10.08 8.13
N GLY A 13 -1.27 -10.63 7.52
CA GLY A 13 -0.62 -11.87 7.97
C GLY A 13 0.50 -11.59 8.96
N GLN A 14 0.78 -12.51 9.88
CA GLN A 14 1.99 -12.48 10.70
C GLN A 14 2.75 -13.81 10.53
N PRO A 15 3.93 -13.82 9.91
CA PRO A 15 4.77 -15.01 9.84
C PRO A 15 5.35 -15.33 11.23
N THR A 16 5.61 -16.61 11.48
CA THR A 16 6.34 -17.06 12.66
C THR A 16 7.83 -17.13 12.36
N ASP A 17 8.66 -17.02 13.39
CA ASP A 17 10.13 -17.18 13.25
C ASP A 17 10.50 -18.58 12.76
N GLN A 18 9.74 -19.60 13.17
CA GLN A 18 9.91 -20.97 12.67
C GLN A 18 9.65 -21.06 11.16
N LEU A 19 8.57 -20.42 10.66
CA LEU A 19 8.28 -20.40 9.24
C LEU A 19 9.41 -19.76 8.43
N LEU A 20 9.99 -18.66 8.92
CA LEU A 20 11.14 -18.04 8.26
C LEU A 20 12.38 -18.93 8.29
N PHE A 21 12.61 -19.64 9.39
CA PHE A 21 13.71 -20.59 9.51
C PHE A 21 13.56 -21.75 8.52
N ASP A 22 12.38 -22.35 8.44
CA ASP A 22 12.09 -23.47 7.54
C ASP A 22 12.21 -23.03 6.06
N LEU A 23 11.75 -21.82 5.74
CA LEU A 23 11.84 -21.24 4.40
C LEU A 23 13.28 -20.96 3.98
N ASP A 24 14.08 -20.40 4.89
CA ASP A 24 15.51 -20.16 4.70
C ASP A 24 16.27 -21.48 4.48
N ALA A 25 15.98 -22.49 5.29
CA ALA A 25 16.58 -23.81 5.16
C ALA A 25 16.21 -24.51 3.84
N ALA A 26 14.94 -24.41 3.41
CA ALA A 26 14.48 -24.96 2.15
C ALA A 26 15.17 -24.29 0.95
N LEU A 27 15.22 -22.96 0.93
CA LEU A 27 15.82 -22.20 -0.18
C LEU A 27 17.34 -22.34 -0.27
N SER A 28 18.01 -22.53 0.87
CA SER A 28 19.47 -22.72 0.96
C SER A 28 19.97 -23.93 0.16
N GLN A 29 19.12 -24.94 -0.06
CA GLN A 29 19.49 -26.14 -0.81
C GLN A 29 19.89 -25.84 -2.26
N TRP A 30 19.37 -24.75 -2.82
CA TRP A 30 19.61 -24.32 -4.20
C TRP A 30 20.56 -23.11 -4.30
N ASP A 31 21.21 -22.72 -3.21
CA ASP A 31 22.24 -21.64 -3.22
C ASP A 31 23.62 -22.16 -3.63
N ASN A 32 23.87 -23.47 -3.48
CA ASN A 32 25.17 -24.06 -3.79
C ASN A 32 25.43 -24.05 -5.30
N GLN A 33 26.45 -23.29 -5.72
CA GLN A 33 26.92 -23.13 -7.10
C GLN A 33 27.53 -24.40 -7.72
N SER A 34 27.47 -25.55 -7.04
CA SER A 34 27.99 -26.83 -7.53
C SER A 34 27.06 -27.53 -8.54
N THR A 35 25.82 -27.06 -8.69
CA THR A 35 24.93 -27.47 -9.78
C THR A 35 25.32 -26.79 -11.09
N SER A 36 25.54 -27.56 -12.15
CA SER A 36 26.00 -27.07 -13.47
C SER A 36 25.03 -26.12 -14.19
N SER A 37 23.84 -25.88 -13.64
CA SER A 37 22.82 -24.99 -14.20
C SER A 37 22.22 -24.08 -13.11
N PRO A 38 22.02 -22.78 -13.37
CA PRO A 38 21.34 -21.88 -12.45
C PRO A 38 19.87 -22.31 -12.25
N VAL A 39 19.39 -22.25 -11.00
CA VAL A 39 18.02 -22.63 -10.63
C VAL A 39 17.16 -21.37 -10.48
N THR A 40 16.09 -21.28 -11.26
CA THR A 40 15.08 -20.21 -11.11
C THR A 40 14.15 -20.54 -9.93
N LYS A 41 14.15 -19.70 -8.89
CA LYS A 41 13.32 -19.89 -7.69
C LYS A 41 12.10 -19.00 -7.74
N ILE A 42 10.91 -19.58 -7.53
CA ILE A 42 9.62 -18.88 -7.44
C ILE A 42 8.93 -19.32 -6.15
N ALA A 43 8.45 -18.35 -5.37
CA ALA A 43 7.70 -18.62 -4.16
C ALA A 43 6.22 -18.21 -4.31
N PHE A 44 5.36 -18.88 -3.56
CA PHE A 44 3.92 -18.61 -3.53
C PHE A 44 3.49 -18.31 -2.10
N GLY A 45 2.61 -17.33 -1.94
CA GLY A 45 2.03 -17.02 -0.64
C GLY A 45 0.67 -16.34 -0.77
N HIS A 46 -0.03 -16.23 0.35
CA HIS A 46 -1.36 -15.62 0.35
C HIS A 46 -1.28 -14.09 0.37
N PHE A 47 -0.48 -13.51 1.26
CA PHE A 47 -0.44 -12.07 1.48
C PHE A 47 0.68 -11.40 0.68
N PRO A 48 0.47 -10.17 0.18
CA PRO A 48 1.57 -9.34 -0.25
C PRO A 48 2.41 -8.92 0.97
N ILE A 49 3.68 -8.64 0.74
CA ILE A 49 4.65 -8.31 1.77
C ILE A 49 4.26 -7.02 2.51
N SER A 50 3.63 -6.06 1.83
CA SER A 50 3.06 -4.85 2.46
C SER A 50 1.94 -5.13 3.46
N PHE A 51 1.28 -6.30 3.35
CA PHE A 51 0.27 -6.80 4.28
C PHE A 51 0.80 -7.95 5.17
N SER A 52 2.11 -8.13 5.24
CA SER A 52 2.76 -9.02 6.20
C SER A 52 3.42 -8.22 7.31
N ALA A 53 3.06 -8.52 8.56
CA ALA A 53 3.77 -8.02 9.73
C ALA A 53 5.15 -8.69 9.88
N LEU A 54 5.98 -8.14 10.76
CA LEU A 54 7.25 -8.77 11.16
C LEU A 54 7.00 -9.95 12.10
N THR A 55 7.95 -10.88 12.12
CA THR A 55 7.98 -11.95 13.12
C THR A 55 8.23 -11.41 14.53
N SER A 56 8.17 -12.28 15.54
CA SER A 56 8.45 -11.88 16.92
C SER A 56 9.90 -11.44 17.13
N SER A 57 10.83 -11.97 16.33
CA SER A 57 12.23 -11.53 16.30
C SER A 57 12.48 -10.30 15.42
N GLY A 58 11.44 -9.70 14.81
CA GLY A 58 11.55 -8.52 13.95
C GLY A 58 12.05 -8.79 12.54
N ARG A 59 12.01 -10.05 12.05
CA ARG A 59 12.41 -10.41 10.69
C ARG A 59 11.23 -10.39 9.73
N SER A 60 11.50 -10.20 8.43
CA SER A 60 10.51 -10.24 7.36
C SER A 60 10.74 -11.43 6.42
N ILE A 61 9.68 -11.91 5.78
CA ILE A 61 9.77 -12.84 4.64
C ILE A 61 10.62 -12.23 3.51
N ARG A 62 10.53 -10.90 3.33
CA ARG A 62 11.34 -10.16 2.36
C ARG A 62 12.83 -10.43 2.53
N ASP A 63 13.32 -10.51 3.76
CA ASP A 63 14.74 -10.65 4.04
C ASP A 63 15.26 -12.03 3.59
N VAL A 64 14.44 -13.07 3.79
CA VAL A 64 14.74 -14.43 3.33
C VAL A 64 14.71 -14.49 1.80
N PHE A 65 13.70 -13.87 1.16
CA PHE A 65 13.60 -13.86 -0.31
C PHE A 65 14.74 -13.11 -0.99
N LEU A 66 15.21 -12.00 -0.42
CA LEU A 66 16.39 -11.30 -0.90
C LEU A 66 17.66 -12.13 -0.70
N LYS A 67 17.83 -12.74 0.46
CA LYS A 67 19.01 -13.57 0.77
C LYS A 67 19.20 -14.70 -0.26
N HIS A 68 18.11 -15.31 -0.72
CA HIS A 68 18.15 -16.44 -1.66
C HIS A 68 17.97 -16.06 -3.13
N SER A 69 17.93 -14.76 -3.46
CA SER A 69 17.79 -14.21 -4.83
C SER A 69 16.65 -14.87 -5.62
N LEU A 70 15.43 -14.78 -5.10
CA LEU A 70 14.25 -15.28 -5.82
C LEU A 70 14.04 -14.55 -7.14
N SER A 71 13.49 -15.25 -8.15
CA SER A 71 13.06 -14.56 -9.37
C SER A 71 11.75 -13.82 -9.15
N ALA A 72 10.76 -14.50 -8.58
CA ALA A 72 9.46 -13.91 -8.30
C ALA A 72 8.77 -14.54 -7.07
N TYR A 73 7.98 -13.71 -6.38
CA TYR A 73 7.03 -14.08 -5.35
C TYR A 73 5.62 -13.79 -5.86
N LEU A 74 4.81 -14.84 -5.97
CA LEU A 74 3.42 -14.77 -6.41
C LEU A 74 2.51 -14.73 -5.18
N CYS A 75 1.77 -13.63 -5.04
CA CYS A 75 0.86 -13.39 -3.92
C CYS A 75 -0.59 -13.17 -4.37
N GLY A 76 -1.51 -13.20 -3.41
CA GLY A 76 -2.92 -12.84 -3.60
C GLY A 76 -3.38 -11.95 -2.44
N HIS A 77 -4.65 -12.07 -2.04
CA HIS A 77 -5.33 -11.32 -0.96
C HIS A 77 -6.03 -10.02 -1.42
N LEU A 78 -5.34 -9.13 -2.12
CA LEU A 78 -5.91 -7.88 -2.63
C LEU A 78 -6.69 -8.09 -3.93
N HIS A 79 -6.36 -9.16 -4.67
CA HIS A 79 -6.98 -9.50 -5.95
C HIS A 79 -6.88 -8.32 -6.93
N THR A 80 -7.93 -8.01 -7.69
CA THR A 80 -7.97 -6.86 -8.61
C THR A 80 -8.71 -5.64 -8.03
N ASN A 81 -8.98 -5.63 -6.72
CA ASN A 81 -9.85 -4.61 -6.11
C ASN A 81 -9.21 -3.21 -6.09
N PHE A 82 -7.88 -3.15 -6.08
CA PHE A 82 -7.11 -1.91 -5.95
C PHE A 82 -6.43 -1.46 -7.24
N GLY A 83 -6.47 -2.29 -8.28
CA GLY A 83 -5.82 -2.01 -9.56
C GLY A 83 -5.39 -3.30 -10.24
N ARG A 84 -4.72 -3.16 -11.39
CA ARG A 84 -4.12 -4.27 -12.13
C ARG A 84 -2.59 -4.30 -11.99
N ASN A 85 -1.98 -3.21 -11.52
CA ASN A 85 -0.54 -3.06 -11.40
C ASN A 85 -0.10 -3.21 -9.93
N LEU A 86 -0.57 -4.28 -9.29
CA LEU A 86 -0.17 -4.64 -7.93
C LEU A 86 1.14 -5.46 -7.99
N LYS A 87 2.21 -4.76 -8.35
CA LYS A 87 3.53 -5.33 -8.62
C LYS A 87 4.56 -4.47 -7.92
N ARG A 88 5.59 -5.09 -7.37
CA ARG A 88 6.64 -4.39 -6.63
C ARG A 88 7.98 -5.07 -6.85
N HIS A 89 9.02 -4.29 -7.12
CA HIS A 89 10.38 -4.80 -7.18
C HIS A 89 11.07 -4.60 -5.83
N HIS A 90 11.75 -5.64 -5.35
CA HIS A 90 12.52 -5.60 -4.12
C HIS A 90 14.00 -5.79 -4.42
N THR A 91 14.83 -4.90 -3.90
CA THR A 91 16.29 -4.94 -4.04
C THR A 91 16.97 -4.88 -2.68
N SER A 92 18.12 -5.54 -2.58
CA SER A 92 19.01 -5.52 -1.42
C SER A 92 20.06 -4.42 -1.61
N GLU A 93 19.71 -3.16 -1.35
CA GLU A 93 20.70 -2.08 -1.40
C GLU A 93 21.75 -2.23 -0.28
N LYS A 94 23.02 -2.47 -0.65
CA LYS A 94 24.17 -2.51 0.29
C LYS A 94 24.48 -1.15 0.95
N ASN A 95 23.90 -0.03 0.47
CA ASN A 95 24.23 1.33 0.92
C ASN A 95 23.14 2.09 1.70
N ARG A 96 21.96 1.51 1.95
CA ARG A 96 20.98 2.11 2.87
C ARG A 96 21.10 1.51 4.26
N PHE A 97 22.03 2.06 5.03
CA PHE A 97 22.03 1.90 6.48
C PHE A 97 20.65 2.28 7.04
N SER A 98 19.92 1.29 7.56
CA SER A 98 19.10 1.44 8.79
C SER A 98 18.01 2.54 8.80
N SER A 99 17.30 2.83 7.70
CA SER A 99 16.06 3.62 7.80
C SER A 99 14.84 2.72 7.54
N LYS A 100 13.88 2.74 8.47
CA LYS A 100 12.57 2.11 8.29
C LYS A 100 11.94 2.73 7.04
N GLN A 101 11.96 2.00 5.93
CA GLN A 101 11.38 2.47 4.68
C GLN A 101 9.84 2.43 4.81
N TYR A 102 9.27 3.52 5.31
CA TYR A 102 7.83 3.67 5.51
C TYR A 102 7.04 3.61 4.19
N PHE A 103 7.64 4.10 3.12
CA PHE A 103 7.04 4.20 1.79
C PHE A 103 8.04 3.77 0.73
N GLN A 104 7.52 3.15 -0.30
CA GLN A 104 8.15 3.04 -1.61
C GLN A 104 7.26 3.79 -2.59
N PHE A 105 7.82 4.76 -3.31
CA PHE A 105 7.03 5.65 -4.18
C PHE A 105 6.83 5.07 -5.58
N ASP A 106 7.80 4.29 -6.07
CA ASP A 106 7.79 3.69 -7.40
C ASP A 106 7.88 2.16 -7.33
N ILE A 107 7.39 1.49 -8.39
CA ILE A 107 7.44 0.02 -8.50
C ILE A 107 8.89 -0.49 -8.42
N CYS A 108 9.81 0.23 -9.03
CA CYS A 108 11.23 -0.08 -9.13
C CYS A 108 12.05 0.98 -8.38
N GLU A 109 12.16 0.88 -7.06
CA GLU A 109 12.99 1.81 -6.28
C GLU A 109 14.45 1.32 -6.25
N GLY A 110 15.41 2.21 -6.54
CA GLY A 110 16.82 1.97 -6.25
C GLY A 110 17.68 1.32 -7.35
N MET A 111 17.26 1.33 -8.61
CA MET A 111 18.17 0.88 -9.68
C MET A 111 19.31 1.89 -9.89
N PRO A 112 20.58 1.47 -9.83
CA PRO A 112 21.67 2.28 -10.35
C PRO A 112 21.42 2.46 -11.86
N THR A 113 21.14 3.68 -12.26
CA THR A 113 21.37 4.11 -13.64
C THR A 113 22.86 3.92 -13.92
N ALA A 114 23.18 3.04 -14.87
CA ALA A 114 24.52 2.69 -15.31
C ALA A 114 25.37 1.93 -14.27
N VAL A 115 25.50 0.62 -14.48
CA VAL A 115 26.73 -0.09 -14.09
C VAL A 115 27.86 0.60 -14.84
N SER A 116 28.81 1.19 -14.10
CA SER A 116 30.03 1.73 -14.67
C SER A 116 30.71 0.65 -15.50
N ASN A 117 31.00 0.97 -16.76
CA ASN A 117 31.89 0.19 -17.60
C ASN A 117 33.17 -0.15 -16.81
N ASP A 118 33.70 -1.36 -17.05
CA ASP A 118 35.13 -1.71 -16.91
C ASP A 118 35.54 -2.80 -15.90
N ASN A 119 34.64 -3.56 -15.26
CA ASN A 119 35.12 -4.73 -14.49
C ASN A 119 34.21 -5.96 -14.48
N CYS A 120 34.17 -6.69 -15.60
CA CYS A 120 33.63 -8.05 -15.68
C CYS A 120 34.45 -9.11 -14.89
N SER A 121 35.52 -8.69 -14.19
CA SER A 121 36.40 -9.56 -13.41
C SER A 121 35.93 -9.77 -11.96
N ALA A 122 35.10 -8.87 -11.43
CA ALA A 122 34.52 -9.02 -10.11
C ALA A 122 33.10 -9.57 -10.26
N ARG A 123 32.89 -10.84 -9.89
CA ARG A 123 31.57 -11.30 -9.44
C ARG A 123 31.28 -10.56 -8.12
N THR A 124 30.99 -9.27 -8.20
CA THR A 124 30.34 -8.55 -7.11
C THR A 124 29.06 -9.34 -6.88
N GLU A 125 28.94 -9.99 -5.72
CA GLU A 125 27.75 -10.74 -5.34
C GLU A 125 26.51 -9.95 -5.78
N SER A 126 25.77 -10.48 -6.75
CA SER A 126 24.57 -9.83 -7.26
C SER A 126 23.71 -9.49 -6.05
N ALA A 127 23.41 -8.22 -5.86
CA ALA A 127 22.54 -7.78 -4.78
C ALA A 127 21.23 -8.59 -4.89
N GLY A 128 20.81 -9.21 -3.79
CA GLY A 128 19.58 -9.99 -3.77
C GLY A 128 18.42 -9.13 -4.27
N GLU A 129 17.65 -9.65 -5.21
CA GLU A 129 16.48 -8.99 -5.75
C GLU A 129 15.37 -10.02 -5.99
N PHE A 130 14.12 -9.55 -6.07
CA PHE A 130 13.02 -10.35 -6.57
C PHE A 130 11.81 -9.47 -6.93
N TRP A 131 10.95 -10.00 -7.80
CA TRP A 131 9.66 -9.39 -8.10
C TRP A 131 8.55 -9.93 -7.21
N GLU A 132 7.75 -9.04 -6.62
CA GLU A 132 6.47 -9.38 -6.01
C GLU A 132 5.35 -9.09 -7.01
N TRP A 133 4.54 -10.11 -7.33
CA TRP A 133 3.39 -9.96 -8.21
C TRP A 133 2.11 -10.50 -7.56
N GLU A 134 1.19 -9.58 -7.28
CA GLU A 134 -0.17 -9.91 -6.86
C GLU A 134 -0.96 -10.49 -8.04
N MET A 135 -1.80 -11.49 -7.74
CA MET A 135 -2.64 -12.18 -8.71
C MET A 135 -4.11 -11.79 -8.54
N GLY A 136 -4.80 -11.62 -9.67
CA GLY A 136 -6.24 -11.36 -9.68
C GLY A 136 -7.08 -12.56 -9.22
N ASP A 137 -8.32 -12.30 -8.80
CA ASP A 137 -9.26 -13.36 -8.43
C ASP A 137 -9.85 -14.04 -9.67
N TRP A 138 -9.76 -15.37 -9.74
CA TRP A 138 -10.39 -16.14 -10.80
C TRP A 138 -11.92 -16.21 -10.62
N ARG A 139 -12.44 -16.13 -9.38
CA ARG A 139 -13.87 -16.32 -9.10
C ARG A 139 -14.68 -15.08 -9.43
N SER A 140 -14.29 -13.92 -8.90
CA SER A 140 -15.00 -12.65 -9.10
C SER A 140 -14.51 -11.89 -10.33
N ALA A 141 -13.19 -11.70 -10.45
CA ALA A 141 -12.59 -10.91 -11.52
C ALA A 141 -12.31 -11.70 -12.80
N ARG A 142 -12.53 -13.03 -12.79
CA ARG A 142 -12.27 -13.93 -13.94
C ARG A 142 -10.88 -13.72 -14.53
N SER A 143 -9.92 -13.43 -13.66
CA SER A 143 -8.54 -13.13 -14.03
C SER A 143 -7.67 -14.37 -13.84
N MET A 144 -6.74 -14.60 -14.76
CA MET A 144 -5.78 -15.70 -14.71
C MET A 144 -4.42 -15.20 -15.18
N ARG A 145 -3.34 -15.62 -14.53
CA ARG A 145 -1.97 -15.37 -15.00
C ARG A 145 -1.38 -16.67 -15.52
N ILE A 146 -0.77 -16.61 -16.70
CA ILE A 146 0.06 -17.71 -17.21
C ILE A 146 1.51 -17.29 -17.04
N LEU A 147 2.24 -18.06 -16.24
CA LEU A 147 3.67 -17.86 -15.99
C LEU A 147 4.47 -18.74 -16.96
N ALA A 148 5.50 -18.18 -17.58
CA ALA A 148 6.44 -18.91 -18.43
C ALA A 148 7.86 -18.78 -17.87
N ILE A 149 8.58 -19.90 -17.83
CA ILE A 149 9.98 -19.96 -17.44
C ILE A 149 10.75 -20.42 -18.67
N ASP A 150 11.58 -19.54 -19.23
CA ASP A 150 12.25 -19.76 -20.51
C ASP A 150 13.74 -19.42 -20.39
N SER A 151 14.58 -20.46 -20.39
CA SER A 151 16.05 -20.35 -20.23
C SER A 151 16.48 -19.55 -18.99
N GLY A 152 15.73 -19.69 -17.89
CA GLY A 152 16.01 -18.99 -16.63
C GLY A 152 15.30 -17.63 -16.48
N HIS A 153 14.74 -17.08 -17.56
CA HIS A 153 13.91 -15.88 -17.51
C HIS A 153 12.48 -16.23 -17.11
N VAL A 154 11.84 -15.37 -16.32
CA VAL A 154 10.46 -15.54 -15.88
C VAL A 154 9.62 -14.42 -16.48
N SER A 155 8.65 -14.79 -17.31
CA SER A 155 7.66 -13.88 -17.87
C SER A 155 6.25 -14.32 -17.51
N TYR A 156 5.29 -13.43 -17.68
CA TYR A 156 3.88 -13.81 -17.56
C TYR A 156 2.99 -13.07 -18.55
N ALA A 157 1.79 -13.60 -18.74
CA ALA A 157 0.70 -12.91 -19.42
C ALA A 157 -0.58 -13.00 -18.58
N ASP A 158 -1.21 -11.84 -18.35
CA ASP A 158 -2.47 -11.74 -17.62
C ASP A 158 -3.66 -11.83 -18.58
N MET A 159 -4.60 -12.70 -18.26
CA MET A 159 -5.78 -13.00 -19.06
C MET A 159 -7.05 -12.56 -18.31
N ASP A 160 -7.90 -11.84 -19.03
CA ASP A 160 -9.22 -11.42 -18.56
C ASP A 160 -10.29 -12.23 -19.31
N PHE A 161 -11.03 -13.05 -18.56
CA PHE A 161 -12.11 -13.91 -19.04
C PHE A 161 -13.51 -13.37 -18.71
N ARG A 162 -13.65 -12.08 -18.34
CA ARG A 162 -14.97 -11.47 -18.07
C ARG A 162 -15.92 -11.56 -19.26
N PHE A 163 -15.40 -11.56 -20.48
CA PHE A 163 -16.17 -11.62 -21.73
C PHE A 163 -16.23 -13.02 -22.37
N GLY A 164 -15.86 -14.07 -21.63
CA GLY A 164 -15.91 -15.46 -22.10
C GLY A 164 -14.54 -16.08 -22.36
N SER A 165 -14.53 -17.31 -22.87
CA SER A 165 -13.30 -18.06 -23.15
C SER A 165 -12.55 -17.49 -24.34
N ARG A 166 -11.21 -17.47 -24.27
CA ARG A 166 -10.36 -17.15 -25.40
C ARG A 166 -10.02 -18.41 -26.18
N ASP A 167 -10.13 -18.36 -27.51
CA ASP A 167 -9.77 -19.47 -28.38
C ASP A 167 -8.26 -19.56 -28.62
N VAL A 168 -7.57 -18.42 -28.55
CA VAL A 168 -6.12 -18.28 -28.71
C VAL A 168 -5.56 -17.50 -27.52
N ILE A 169 -4.46 -18.01 -26.97
CA ILE A 169 -3.71 -17.42 -25.87
C ILE A 169 -2.26 -17.29 -26.31
N ILE A 170 -1.77 -16.06 -26.34
CA ILE A 170 -0.40 -15.74 -26.73
C ILE A 170 0.35 -15.28 -25.49
N VAL A 171 1.45 -15.94 -25.16
CA VAL A 171 2.31 -15.67 -24.00
C VAL A 171 3.72 -15.41 -24.51
N PRO A 172 4.09 -14.14 -24.74
CA PRO A 172 5.44 -13.84 -25.18
C PRO A 172 6.43 -14.14 -24.03
N THR A 173 7.47 -14.93 -24.30
CA THR A 173 8.44 -15.39 -23.27
C THR A 173 9.69 -14.53 -23.23
N PHE A 174 10.18 -14.10 -24.39
CA PHE A 174 11.35 -13.22 -24.49
C PHE A 174 11.26 -12.34 -25.75
N PRO A 175 11.75 -11.08 -25.74
CA PRO A 175 12.32 -10.32 -24.61
C PRO A 175 11.31 -10.02 -23.50
N LEU A 176 11.80 -9.82 -22.28
CA LEU A 176 10.96 -9.56 -21.09
C LEU A 176 10.31 -8.18 -21.13
N ASP A 177 9.21 -8.02 -20.39
CA ASP A 177 8.58 -6.71 -20.17
C ASP A 177 9.50 -5.86 -19.29
N SER A 178 10.03 -4.77 -19.85
CA SER A 178 10.98 -3.89 -19.17
C SER A 178 10.37 -3.19 -17.95
N ARG A 179 9.05 -3.12 -17.81
CA ARG A 179 8.38 -2.46 -16.68
C ARG A 179 8.29 -3.34 -15.44
N PHE A 180 8.10 -4.65 -15.62
CA PHE A 180 7.59 -5.52 -14.56
C PHE A 180 8.27 -6.89 -14.42
N MET A 181 9.15 -7.25 -15.35
CA MET A 181 9.76 -8.60 -15.41
C MET A 181 11.28 -8.55 -15.49
N GLN A 182 11.86 -7.41 -15.84
CA GLN A 182 13.31 -7.21 -15.92
C GLN A 182 13.98 -7.25 -14.54
N ARG A 183 15.15 -7.86 -14.45
CA ARG A 183 15.97 -7.96 -13.24
C ARG A 183 17.20 -7.07 -13.33
N SER A 184 17.70 -6.60 -12.19
CA SER A 184 18.91 -5.77 -12.09
C SER A 184 20.20 -6.51 -12.46
N SER A 185 20.19 -7.85 -12.47
CA SER A 185 21.28 -8.66 -13.02
C SER A 185 21.39 -8.55 -14.55
N ASP A 186 20.30 -8.25 -15.25
CA ASP A 186 20.24 -8.39 -16.71
C ASP A 186 21.16 -7.41 -17.47
N PRO A 187 21.35 -6.14 -17.05
CA PRO A 187 22.37 -5.26 -17.65
C PRO A 187 23.80 -5.78 -17.52
N PHE A 188 24.12 -6.41 -16.38
CA PHE A 188 25.46 -6.97 -16.17
C PHE A 188 25.68 -8.20 -17.05
N ASP A 189 24.67 -9.08 -17.14
CA ASP A 189 24.69 -10.24 -18.05
C ASP A 189 24.80 -9.81 -19.52
N PHE A 190 24.17 -8.68 -19.88
CA PHE A 190 24.26 -8.06 -21.20
C PHE A 190 25.67 -7.51 -21.50
N ILE A 191 26.23 -6.68 -20.60
CA ILE A 191 27.55 -6.05 -20.79
C ILE A 191 28.67 -7.10 -20.82
N CYS A 192 28.62 -8.07 -19.90
CA CYS A 192 29.68 -9.06 -19.75
C CYS A 192 29.46 -10.33 -20.59
N GLN A 193 28.39 -10.40 -21.40
CA GLN A 193 28.03 -11.56 -22.25
C GLN A 193 28.11 -12.91 -21.50
N ALA A 194 27.81 -12.89 -20.19
CA ALA A 194 28.06 -14.02 -19.29
C ALA A 194 27.17 -15.23 -19.61
N THR A 195 25.97 -14.97 -20.14
CA THR A 195 25.06 -15.95 -20.75
C THR A 195 25.21 -15.91 -22.26
N SER A 196 25.34 -17.08 -22.89
CA SER A 196 25.51 -17.20 -24.35
C SER A 196 24.54 -16.30 -25.11
N ALA A 197 25.07 -15.41 -25.96
CA ALA A 197 24.32 -14.42 -26.76
C ALA A 197 23.20 -15.01 -27.65
N ALA A 198 23.11 -16.34 -27.73
CA ALA A 198 22.06 -17.07 -28.43
C ALA A 198 20.64 -16.73 -27.95
N HIS A 199 20.43 -16.50 -26.63
CA HIS A 199 19.08 -16.22 -26.11
C HIS A 199 18.57 -14.81 -26.46
N ILE A 200 19.47 -13.83 -26.53
CA ILE A 200 19.14 -12.43 -26.83
C ILE A 200 18.80 -12.25 -28.31
N GLY A 201 19.39 -13.07 -29.17
CA GLY A 201 19.16 -13.07 -30.62
C GLY A 201 17.86 -13.70 -31.09
N THR A 202 16.98 -14.14 -30.19
CA THR A 202 15.70 -14.76 -30.57
C THR A 202 14.52 -14.15 -29.83
N VAL A 203 13.49 -13.75 -30.57
CA VAL A 203 12.16 -13.46 -30.00
C VAL A 203 11.41 -14.79 -29.86
N ARG A 204 10.76 -14.97 -28.71
CA ARG A 204 10.16 -16.24 -28.31
C ARG A 204 8.78 -16.03 -27.73
N ALA A 205 7.83 -16.87 -28.13
CA ALA A 205 6.46 -16.81 -27.64
C ALA A 205 5.79 -18.19 -27.62
N LEU A 206 4.91 -18.40 -26.65
CA LEU A 206 4.01 -19.55 -26.61
C LEU A 206 2.64 -19.16 -27.15
N VAL A 207 2.14 -19.90 -28.14
CA VAL A 207 0.81 -19.70 -28.74
C VAL A 207 -0.02 -20.95 -28.53
N PHE A 208 -0.98 -20.87 -27.61
CA PHE A 208 -1.96 -21.92 -27.37
C PHE A 208 -3.23 -21.59 -28.13
N SER A 209 -3.73 -22.53 -28.93
CA SER A 209 -4.92 -22.33 -29.74
C SER A 209 -5.78 -23.57 -29.79
N ARG A 210 -7.11 -23.39 -29.83
CA ARG A 210 -8.07 -24.47 -30.15
C ARG A 210 -8.05 -24.85 -31.62
N TYR A 211 -7.69 -23.90 -32.48
CA TYR A 211 -7.61 -24.07 -33.92
C TYR A 211 -6.16 -24.21 -34.36
N LYS A 212 -5.93 -24.85 -35.51
CA LYS A 212 -4.60 -24.83 -36.12
C LYS A 212 -4.26 -23.38 -36.51
N ILE A 213 -3.06 -22.97 -36.16
CA ILE A 213 -2.52 -21.65 -36.48
C ILE A 213 -1.85 -21.74 -37.86
N GLU A 214 -2.16 -20.77 -38.73
CA GLU A 214 -1.58 -20.62 -40.06
C GLU A 214 -0.20 -19.96 -39.98
N SER A 215 -0.14 -18.79 -39.33
CA SER A 215 1.10 -18.03 -39.15
C SER A 215 1.12 -17.31 -37.81
N VAL A 216 2.33 -17.03 -37.32
CA VAL A 216 2.58 -16.21 -36.14
C VAL A 216 3.61 -15.18 -36.52
N THR A 217 3.35 -13.90 -36.29
CA THR A 217 4.25 -12.80 -36.63
C THR A 217 4.63 -12.01 -35.39
N ALA A 218 5.92 -11.68 -35.28
CA ALA A 218 6.45 -10.77 -34.29
C ALA A 218 6.52 -9.36 -34.88
N LYS A 219 5.82 -8.42 -34.23
CA LYS A 219 5.77 -7.01 -34.61
C LYS A 219 6.48 -6.17 -33.55
N VAL A 220 7.42 -5.34 -33.98
CA VAL A 220 8.12 -4.38 -33.12
C VAL A 220 7.75 -2.97 -33.53
N TYR A 221 7.31 -2.21 -32.55
CA TYR A 221 6.95 -0.81 -32.69
C TYR A 221 7.96 0.08 -31.99
N GLU A 222 8.29 1.21 -32.59
CA GLU A 222 9.02 2.30 -31.96
C GLU A 222 8.01 3.35 -31.47
N LEU A 223 8.17 3.78 -30.23
CA LEU A 223 7.44 4.89 -29.64
C LEU A 223 8.17 6.19 -29.99
N HIS A 224 7.63 6.94 -30.94
CA HIS A 224 8.16 8.24 -31.34
C HIS A 224 7.09 9.32 -31.17
N SER A 225 7.36 10.36 -30.38
CA SER A 225 6.43 11.48 -30.16
C SER A 225 5.00 11.07 -29.73
N GLY A 226 4.86 9.95 -29.00
CA GLY A 226 3.58 9.43 -28.51
C GLY A 226 2.80 8.55 -29.49
N SER A 227 3.31 8.31 -30.70
CA SER A 227 2.75 7.36 -31.67
C SER A 227 3.63 6.14 -31.86
N PHE A 228 2.99 4.98 -32.06
CA PHE A 228 3.66 3.73 -32.36
C PHE A 228 3.86 3.57 -33.86
N HIS A 229 5.12 3.46 -34.29
CA HIS A 229 5.49 3.19 -35.68
C HIS A 229 6.03 1.77 -35.80
N LEU A 230 5.50 0.98 -36.72
CA LEU A 230 5.98 -0.38 -36.97
C LEU A 230 7.39 -0.32 -37.61
N VAL A 231 8.37 -0.94 -36.97
CA VAL A 231 9.78 -0.97 -37.43
C VAL A 231 10.21 -2.37 -37.83
N LEU A 232 9.61 -3.41 -37.25
CA LEU A 232 9.90 -4.80 -37.59
C LEU A 232 8.61 -5.60 -37.70
N GLU A 233 8.51 -6.41 -38.74
CA GLU A 233 7.50 -7.46 -38.88
C GLU A 233 8.19 -8.70 -39.43
N GLN A 234 8.20 -9.79 -38.67
CA GLN A 234 8.82 -11.06 -39.08
C GLN A 234 7.94 -12.24 -38.68
N GLU A 235 7.88 -13.24 -39.56
CA GLU A 235 7.19 -14.49 -39.30
C GLU A 235 8.02 -15.39 -38.36
N MET A 236 7.36 -16.06 -37.43
CA MET A 236 7.97 -16.92 -36.42
C MET A 236 7.83 -18.39 -36.80
N GLU A 237 8.89 -19.15 -36.61
CA GLU A 237 8.93 -20.58 -36.88
C GLU A 237 8.52 -21.39 -35.63
N ASN A 238 7.77 -22.47 -35.83
CA ASN A 238 7.45 -23.40 -34.75
C ASN A 238 8.63 -24.36 -34.52
N THR A 239 9.32 -24.22 -33.38
CA THR A 239 10.57 -24.91 -33.08
C THR A 239 10.43 -26.44 -32.97
N SER A 240 9.21 -26.96 -32.79
CA SER A 240 9.00 -28.38 -32.46
C SER A 240 7.96 -29.09 -33.33
N GLY A 241 7.28 -28.39 -34.25
CA GLY A 241 6.24 -28.92 -35.13
C GLY A 241 4.96 -29.44 -34.44
N LYS A 242 5.03 -29.73 -33.13
CA LYS A 242 3.92 -30.19 -32.27
C LYS A 242 3.77 -29.36 -30.98
N GLY A 243 4.74 -28.52 -30.66
CA GLY A 243 4.68 -27.64 -29.49
C GLY A 243 4.09 -26.28 -29.81
N ALA A 244 3.75 -25.55 -28.74
CA ALA A 244 3.19 -24.20 -28.80
C ALA A 244 4.27 -23.11 -28.92
N MET A 245 5.56 -23.47 -29.06
CA MET A 245 6.68 -22.53 -29.04
C MET A 245 7.00 -22.02 -30.44
N TYR A 246 6.99 -20.70 -30.58
CA TYR A 246 7.33 -19.98 -31.79
C TYR A 246 8.55 -19.11 -31.54
N THR A 247 9.48 -19.11 -32.49
CA THR A 247 10.76 -18.42 -32.37
C THR A 247 11.12 -17.73 -33.67
N VAL A 248 11.70 -16.53 -33.57
CA VAL A 248 12.28 -15.82 -34.72
C VAL A 248 13.62 -15.23 -34.33
N ALA A 249 14.62 -15.37 -35.20
CA ALA A 249 15.91 -14.74 -35.01
C ALA A 249 15.84 -13.28 -35.44
N TRP A 250 16.45 -12.38 -34.67
CA TRP A 250 16.49 -10.95 -34.99
C TRP A 250 17.85 -10.35 -34.71
N ASN A 251 18.14 -9.20 -35.33
CA ASN A 251 19.30 -8.41 -34.99
C ASN A 251 18.99 -7.52 -33.78
N TRP A 252 19.18 -8.08 -32.58
CA TRP A 252 18.89 -7.40 -31.32
C TRP A 252 19.66 -6.09 -31.12
N ARG A 253 20.80 -5.91 -31.79
CA ARG A 253 21.62 -4.69 -31.70
C ARG A 253 20.91 -3.46 -32.23
N ASP A 254 19.98 -3.64 -33.17
CA ASP A 254 19.20 -2.54 -33.75
C ASP A 254 18.17 -1.98 -32.75
N PHE A 255 17.89 -2.72 -31.67
CA PHE A 255 16.93 -2.37 -30.62
C PHE A 255 17.59 -2.08 -29.26
N SER A 256 18.92 -1.88 -29.25
CA SER A 256 19.65 -1.43 -28.07
C SER A 256 19.52 0.09 -27.93
N ASP A 257 18.87 0.54 -26.86
CA ASP A 257 18.65 1.96 -26.56
C ASP A 257 18.83 2.28 -25.07
N GLU A 258 19.08 3.55 -24.77
CA GLU A 258 19.14 4.05 -23.39
C GLU A 258 17.75 4.14 -22.74
N SER A 259 16.69 4.33 -23.52
CA SER A 259 15.30 4.36 -23.04
C SER A 259 14.71 2.95 -23.01
N PRO A 260 14.34 2.42 -21.83
CA PRO A 260 13.82 1.05 -21.67
C PRO A 260 12.40 0.83 -22.23
N ASP A 261 11.74 1.89 -22.70
CA ASP A 261 10.36 1.92 -23.19
C ASP A 261 10.23 2.45 -24.63
N ARG A 262 11.35 2.61 -25.35
CA ARG A 262 11.35 3.04 -26.75
C ARG A 262 10.73 2.00 -27.69
N TYR A 263 11.09 0.72 -27.51
CA TYR A 263 10.63 -0.37 -28.37
C TYR A 263 9.59 -1.26 -27.68
N TRP A 264 8.57 -1.64 -28.45
CA TRP A 264 7.42 -2.41 -27.97
C TRP A 264 7.19 -3.62 -28.85
N LEU A 265 7.03 -4.78 -28.22
CA LEU A 265 6.75 -6.04 -28.88
C LEU A 265 5.25 -6.35 -28.83
N GLN A 266 4.71 -6.80 -29.95
CA GLN A 266 3.40 -7.44 -30.05
C GLN A 266 3.50 -8.69 -30.91
N ILE A 267 2.88 -9.77 -30.47
CA ILE A 267 2.82 -11.02 -31.23
C ILE A 267 1.41 -11.14 -31.80
N GLU A 268 1.34 -11.43 -33.09
CA GLU A 268 0.11 -11.66 -33.83
C GLU A 268 0.05 -13.12 -34.26
N ALA A 269 -1.11 -13.76 -34.08
CA ALA A 269 -1.35 -15.12 -34.53
C ALA A 269 -2.60 -15.15 -35.42
N VAL A 270 -2.48 -15.81 -36.57
CA VAL A 270 -3.57 -15.97 -37.54
C VAL A 270 -4.00 -17.43 -37.57
N ASP A 271 -5.28 -17.69 -37.35
CA ASP A 271 -5.82 -19.05 -37.44
C ASP A 271 -6.13 -19.45 -38.89
N MET A 272 -6.40 -20.74 -39.14
CA MET A 272 -6.78 -21.23 -40.47
C MET A 272 -8.07 -20.60 -41.05
N SER A 273 -8.87 -19.90 -40.25
CA SER A 273 -10.05 -19.16 -40.73
C SER A 273 -9.71 -17.74 -41.17
N GLY A 274 -8.44 -17.33 -41.05
CA GLY A 274 -7.97 -15.98 -41.34
C GLY A 274 -8.25 -14.99 -40.20
N LYS A 275 -8.65 -15.46 -39.02
CA LYS A 275 -8.93 -14.57 -37.88
C LYS A 275 -7.64 -14.25 -37.14
N VAL A 276 -7.46 -12.96 -36.88
CA VAL A 276 -6.26 -12.40 -36.26
C VAL A 276 -6.45 -12.28 -34.74
N TYR A 277 -5.44 -12.73 -33.99
CA TYR A 277 -5.37 -12.63 -32.54
C TYR A 277 -4.08 -11.92 -32.14
N LEU A 278 -4.18 -10.93 -31.25
CA LEU A 278 -3.05 -10.09 -30.83
C LEU A 278 -2.73 -10.30 -29.34
N SER A 279 -1.43 -10.31 -29.01
CA SER A 279 -0.98 -10.21 -27.64
C SER A 279 -1.13 -8.79 -27.10
N GLU A 280 -1.03 -8.63 -25.78
CA GLU A 280 -0.80 -7.32 -25.19
C GLU A 280 0.52 -6.75 -25.73
N GLN A 281 0.50 -5.47 -26.10
CA GLN A 281 1.69 -4.75 -26.52
C GLN A 281 2.52 -4.41 -25.28
N ARG A 282 3.80 -4.80 -25.26
CA ARG A 282 4.68 -4.60 -24.10
C ARG A 282 6.02 -3.97 -24.47
N PRO A 283 6.56 -3.03 -23.68
CA PRO A 283 7.89 -2.49 -23.90
C PRO A 283 8.94 -3.53 -23.51
N PHE A 284 10.10 -3.46 -24.15
CA PHE A 284 11.25 -4.29 -23.80
C PHE A 284 12.53 -3.48 -23.88
N SER A 285 13.54 -3.90 -23.11
CA SER A 285 14.90 -3.38 -23.19
C SER A 285 15.86 -4.53 -23.39
N VAL A 286 16.60 -4.52 -24.49
CA VAL A 286 17.65 -5.52 -24.76
C VAL A 286 18.81 -5.35 -23.78
N ASN A 287 19.08 -4.11 -23.37
CA ASN A 287 20.16 -3.73 -22.45
C ASN A 287 19.85 -4.07 -20.99
N GLY A 288 18.71 -4.69 -20.71
CA GLY A 288 18.27 -5.04 -19.37
C GLY A 288 17.79 -3.86 -18.52
N LEU A 289 17.54 -2.71 -19.12
CA LEU A 289 17.09 -1.52 -18.39
C LEU A 289 15.61 -1.63 -18.02
N THR A 290 15.26 -1.18 -16.82
CA THR A 290 13.88 -1.22 -16.31
C THR A 290 13.15 0.09 -16.60
N ALA A 291 12.00 0.01 -17.26
CA ALA A 291 11.15 1.16 -17.50
C ALA A 291 10.45 1.62 -16.22
N LYS A 292 10.44 2.94 -15.99
CA LYS A 292 9.76 3.52 -14.83
C LYS A 292 8.26 3.45 -15.05
N PHE A 293 7.56 2.82 -14.12
CA PHE A 293 6.10 2.79 -14.08
C PHE A 293 5.62 3.17 -12.68
N SER A 294 4.72 4.13 -12.60
CA SER A 294 4.19 4.64 -11.33
C SER A 294 2.87 3.95 -10.98
N TRP A 295 2.65 3.78 -9.67
CA TRP A 295 1.38 3.30 -9.16
C TRP A 295 0.30 4.40 -9.26
N THR A 296 -0.94 3.98 -9.48
CA THR A 296 -2.09 4.84 -9.14
C THR A 296 -2.18 5.02 -7.62
N TRP A 297 -2.88 6.05 -7.15
CA TRP A 297 -3.04 6.29 -5.71
C TRP A 297 -3.63 5.08 -4.94
N LYS A 298 -4.52 4.31 -5.57
CA LYS A 298 -5.10 3.11 -4.97
C LYS A 298 -4.07 1.99 -4.83
N GLU A 299 -3.24 1.78 -5.85
CA GLU A 299 -2.17 0.78 -5.89
C GLU A 299 -1.04 1.16 -4.92
N PHE A 300 -0.63 2.43 -4.89
CA PHE A 300 0.40 2.95 -3.97
C PHE A 300 0.02 2.71 -2.50
N ARG A 301 -1.24 2.95 -2.14
CA ARG A 301 -1.72 2.75 -0.76
C ARG A 301 -1.58 1.29 -0.28
N VAL A 302 -1.66 0.32 -1.19
CA VAL A 302 -1.61 -1.10 -0.85
C VAL A 302 -0.23 -1.71 -1.08
N MET A 303 0.52 -1.31 -2.10
CA MET A 303 1.86 -1.85 -2.38
C MET A 303 3.01 -0.99 -1.81
N GLY A 304 2.89 0.33 -1.93
CA GLY A 304 3.94 1.28 -1.54
C GLY A 304 4.02 1.55 -0.04
N CYS A 305 2.88 1.65 0.64
CA CYS A 305 2.82 1.88 2.08
C CYS A 305 3.21 0.63 2.90
N GLN A 306 4.23 0.74 3.75
CA GLN A 306 4.61 -0.32 4.68
C GLN A 306 3.80 -0.19 5.99
N TRP A 307 2.58 -0.73 5.99
CA TRP A 307 1.63 -0.56 7.09
C TRP A 307 2.17 -1.00 8.46
N ASN A 308 2.93 -2.09 8.51
CA ASN A 308 3.56 -2.56 9.74
C ASN A 308 4.51 -1.52 10.37
N GLN A 309 5.24 -0.76 9.54
CA GLN A 309 6.15 0.29 10.01
C GLN A 309 5.39 1.60 10.31
N LEU A 310 4.36 1.90 9.52
CA LEU A 310 3.55 3.12 9.63
C LEU A 310 2.61 3.13 10.83
N TYR A 311 2.19 1.96 11.32
CA TYR A 311 1.20 1.85 12.39
C TYR A 311 1.52 2.69 13.63
N PHE A 312 2.68 2.44 14.26
CA PHE A 312 3.05 3.14 15.49
C PHE A 312 3.19 4.66 15.31
N PRO A 313 3.88 5.17 14.27
CA PRO A 313 3.91 6.60 13.98
C PRO A 313 2.53 7.24 13.81
N ILE A 314 1.63 6.61 13.03
CA ILE A 314 0.28 7.16 12.80
C ILE A 314 -0.53 7.16 14.09
N MET A 315 -0.45 6.07 14.86
CA MET A 315 -1.18 5.96 16.12
C MET A 315 -0.71 7.01 17.13
N TRP A 316 0.60 7.15 17.34
CA TRP A 316 1.14 8.12 18.31
C TRP A 316 0.90 9.57 17.89
N THR A 317 1.00 9.90 16.60
CA THR A 317 0.67 11.25 16.12
C THR A 317 -0.81 11.55 16.30
N THR A 318 -1.69 10.60 16.02
CA THR A 318 -3.15 10.75 16.24
C THR A 318 -3.47 10.93 17.72
N LEU A 319 -2.88 10.11 18.60
CA LEU A 319 -3.06 10.26 20.05
C LEU A 319 -2.52 11.60 20.55
N ALA A 320 -1.31 12.01 20.14
CA ALA A 320 -0.73 13.29 20.52
C ALA A 320 -1.61 14.47 20.08
N PHE A 321 -2.19 14.38 18.87
CA PHE A 321 -3.15 15.37 18.39
C PHE A 321 -4.42 15.41 19.26
N LEU A 322 -5.01 14.26 19.58
CA LEU A 322 -6.18 14.16 20.46
C LEU A 322 -5.91 14.70 21.87
N PHE A 323 -4.76 14.37 22.46
CA PHE A 323 -4.34 14.93 23.75
C PHE A 323 -4.14 16.45 23.65
N SER A 324 -3.55 16.93 22.56
CA SER A 324 -3.36 18.37 22.34
C SER A 324 -4.69 19.12 22.25
N LEU A 325 -5.70 18.56 21.56
CA LEU A 325 -7.05 19.12 21.50
C LEU A 325 -7.69 19.30 22.88
N VAL A 326 -7.37 18.43 23.86
CA VAL A 326 -7.93 18.48 25.22
C VAL A 326 -7.08 19.34 26.15
N LEU A 327 -5.75 19.22 26.09
CA LEU A 327 -4.84 19.83 27.06
C LEU A 327 -4.47 21.27 26.72
N VAL A 328 -4.15 21.57 25.45
CA VAL A 328 -3.71 22.90 25.01
C VAL A 328 -4.72 24.00 25.38
N PRO A 329 -6.03 23.81 25.17
CA PRO A 329 -6.97 24.87 25.50
C PRO A 329 -7.14 25.11 27.00
N ARG A 330 -6.97 24.06 27.82
CA ARG A 330 -7.01 24.19 29.28
C ARG A 330 -5.79 24.94 29.79
N THR A 331 -4.60 24.61 29.31
CA THR A 331 -3.36 25.32 29.68
C THR A 331 -3.39 26.76 29.19
N SER A 332 -3.95 27.00 28.00
CA SER A 332 -4.20 28.33 27.46
C SER A 332 -5.12 29.12 28.40
N LEU A 333 -6.30 28.59 28.74
CA LEU A 333 -7.23 29.25 29.67
C LEU A 333 -6.54 29.63 31.00
N THR A 334 -5.83 28.71 31.64
CA THR A 334 -5.13 28.98 32.92
C THR A 334 -4.07 30.07 32.77
N PHE A 335 -3.36 30.12 31.64
CA PHE A 335 -2.36 31.15 31.38
C PHE A 335 -2.97 32.51 31.04
N TYR A 336 -4.07 32.52 30.29
CA TYR A 336 -4.80 33.74 29.93
C TYR A 336 -5.54 34.33 31.14
N GLU A 337 -6.19 33.52 31.98
CA GLU A 337 -6.82 33.99 33.23
C GLU A 337 -5.80 34.70 34.14
N ASN A 338 -4.56 34.18 34.22
CA ASN A 338 -3.47 34.78 34.97
C ASN A 338 -2.94 36.10 34.37
N ARG A 339 -3.03 36.30 33.04
CA ARG A 339 -2.58 37.55 32.36
C ARG A 339 -3.69 38.58 32.18
N PHE A 340 -4.97 38.17 32.15
CA PHE A 340 -6.10 39.05 31.84
C PHE A 340 -6.57 39.87 33.04
N MET A 341 -6.39 39.37 34.28
CA MET A 341 -6.58 40.18 35.49
C MET A 341 -5.65 41.41 35.53
N LEU A 342 -4.55 41.41 34.76
CA LEU A 342 -3.65 42.56 34.62
C LEU A 342 -4.04 43.54 33.48
N LYS A 343 -4.82 43.09 32.48
CA LYS A 343 -5.18 43.90 31.29
C LYS A 343 -6.62 44.39 31.26
N LEU A 344 -7.54 43.78 32.02
CA LEU A 344 -8.94 44.23 32.10
C LEU A 344 -9.13 45.54 32.90
N LEU A 345 -8.07 46.09 33.49
CA LEU A 345 -8.11 47.41 34.12
C LEU A 345 -8.02 48.58 33.11
N LYS A 346 -7.75 48.35 31.80
CA LYS A 346 -7.86 49.40 30.77
C LYS A 346 -8.17 48.86 29.36
N PRO A 347 -9.42 48.98 28.85
CA PRO A 347 -9.67 48.85 27.42
C PRO A 347 -9.46 50.23 26.75
N LYS A 348 -8.31 50.45 26.09
CA LYS A 348 -8.21 51.51 25.07
C LYS A 348 -8.65 50.92 23.73
N MET A 349 -9.82 51.36 23.31
CA MET A 349 -10.39 51.18 21.98
C MET A 349 -9.48 51.85 20.93
N THR A 350 -8.96 51.11 19.96
CA THR A 350 -8.53 51.70 18.68
C THR A 350 -9.16 50.94 17.52
N ARG A 351 -10.23 51.57 17.04
CA ARG A 351 -10.84 51.52 15.72
C ARG A 351 -9.82 51.23 14.60
N ARG A 352 -9.93 50.06 13.96
CA ARG A 352 -9.65 49.93 12.53
C ARG A 352 -10.46 48.79 11.93
N SER A 353 -11.34 49.20 11.03
CA SER A 353 -12.07 48.40 10.05
C SER A 353 -11.11 47.73 9.07
N SER A 354 -11.22 46.42 8.90
CA SER A 354 -11.06 45.79 7.58
C SER A 354 -11.91 44.52 7.54
N GLY A 355 -12.73 44.41 6.50
CA GLY A 355 -13.52 43.22 6.17
C GLY A 355 -12.62 42.12 5.64
N GLY A 356 -11.97 41.40 6.55
CA GLY A 356 -11.40 40.09 6.30
C GLY A 356 -12.07 39.10 7.22
N PHE A 357 -12.55 37.99 6.68
CA PHE A 357 -12.91 36.80 7.45
C PHE A 357 -11.71 36.45 8.33
N SER A 358 -11.75 36.81 9.60
CA SER A 358 -10.81 36.24 10.57
C SER A 358 -11.14 34.76 10.62
N PRO A 359 -10.18 33.84 10.41
CA PRO A 359 -10.42 32.44 10.69
C PRO A 359 -10.88 32.38 12.14
N VAL A 360 -11.99 31.67 12.38
CA VAL A 360 -12.53 31.58 13.73
C VAL A 360 -11.45 30.95 14.59
N ASP A 361 -10.90 31.73 15.52
CA ASP A 361 -9.72 31.33 16.28
C ASP A 361 -10.00 30.00 16.97
N PHE A 362 -9.28 28.96 16.56
CA PHE A 362 -9.43 27.63 17.12
C PHE A 362 -9.19 27.61 18.63
N GLU A 363 -8.40 28.60 19.09
CA GLU A 363 -8.15 28.92 20.49
C GLU A 363 -9.43 29.28 21.26
N PHE A 364 -10.38 30.00 20.65
CA PHE A 364 -11.65 30.33 21.28
C PHE A 364 -12.52 29.08 21.53
N PHE A 365 -12.50 28.12 20.59
CA PHE A 365 -13.30 26.89 20.68
C PHE A 365 -12.85 25.96 21.80
N GLY A 366 -11.54 25.69 21.85
CA GLY A 366 -10.99 24.80 22.86
C GLY A 366 -11.17 25.35 24.27
N VAL A 367 -11.06 26.68 24.43
CA VAL A 367 -11.16 27.32 25.74
C VAL A 367 -12.54 27.14 26.35
N GLU A 368 -13.62 27.24 25.58
CA GLU A 368 -14.99 27.03 26.08
C GLU A 368 -15.26 25.55 26.45
N LEU A 369 -14.74 24.61 25.66
CA LEU A 369 -14.79 23.19 26.01
C LEU A 369 -14.10 22.92 27.36
N SER A 370 -12.96 23.57 27.61
CA SER A 370 -12.19 23.42 28.85
C SER A 370 -12.91 23.95 30.11
N LYS A 371 -13.96 24.78 29.95
CA LYS A 371 -14.82 25.22 31.07
C LYS A 371 -15.86 24.17 31.45
N MET A 372 -16.21 23.27 30.54
CA MET A 372 -17.13 22.16 30.80
C MET A 372 -16.40 21.00 31.47
N TYR A 373 -16.03 21.18 32.75
CA TYR A 373 -15.14 20.28 33.49
C TYR A 373 -15.52 18.80 33.43
N ILE A 374 -16.82 18.47 33.55
CA ILE A 374 -17.30 17.08 33.50
C ILE A 374 -16.99 16.45 32.14
N ILE A 375 -17.36 17.11 31.04
CA ILE A 375 -17.15 16.62 29.67
C ILE A 375 -15.66 16.54 29.36
N TRP A 376 -14.92 17.60 29.68
CA TRP A 376 -13.48 17.67 29.48
C TRP A 376 -12.74 16.56 30.23
N SER A 377 -13.06 16.34 31.52
CA SER A 377 -12.43 15.28 32.31
C SER A 377 -12.80 13.89 31.79
N GLY A 378 -14.03 13.71 31.30
CA GLY A 378 -14.46 12.46 30.65
C GLY A 378 -13.67 12.17 29.37
N MET A 379 -13.45 13.18 28.53
CA MET A 379 -12.61 13.07 27.32
C MET A 379 -11.16 12.73 27.68
N LEU A 380 -10.58 13.39 28.68
CA LEU A 380 -9.22 13.12 29.13
C LEU A 380 -9.09 11.71 29.72
N LEU A 381 -10.00 11.32 30.61
CA LEU A 381 -10.02 10.00 31.23
C LEU A 381 -10.18 8.90 30.17
N TYR A 382 -10.99 9.14 29.14
CA TYR A 382 -11.13 8.22 28.02
C TYR A 382 -9.83 8.07 27.22
N LEU A 383 -9.11 9.15 26.91
CA LEU A 383 -7.80 9.06 26.25
C LEU A 383 -6.78 8.31 27.12
N LEU A 384 -6.74 8.57 28.43
CA LEU A 384 -5.91 7.82 29.36
C LEU A 384 -6.29 6.33 29.38
N TYR A 385 -7.59 6.03 29.34
CA TYR A 385 -8.08 4.66 29.26
C TYR A 385 -7.52 3.94 28.03
N LEU A 386 -7.61 4.55 26.84
CA LEU A 386 -7.13 3.94 25.59
C LEU A 386 -5.61 3.67 25.60
N VAL A 387 -4.83 4.41 26.38
CA VAL A 387 -3.37 4.22 26.49
C VAL A 387 -3.02 3.17 27.54
N PHE A 388 -3.65 3.21 28.72
CA PHE A 388 -3.22 2.40 29.87
C PHE A 388 -3.98 1.09 30.03
N PHE A 389 -5.23 1.03 29.56
CA PHE A 389 -6.12 -0.10 29.82
C PHE A 389 -6.39 -0.92 28.57
N PRO A 390 -6.73 -2.21 28.73
CA PRO A 390 -7.11 -3.05 27.61
C PRO A 390 -8.47 -2.60 27.04
N TRP A 391 -8.57 -2.61 25.71
CA TRP A 391 -9.78 -2.21 25.00
C TRP A 391 -10.80 -3.34 24.99
N PHE A 392 -10.33 -4.58 24.84
CA PHE A 392 -11.16 -5.77 24.86
C PHE A 392 -10.54 -6.87 25.72
N THR A 393 -11.41 -7.71 26.27
CA THR A 393 -11.03 -8.90 27.03
C THR A 393 -11.80 -10.08 26.49
N GLY A 394 -11.12 -11.18 26.19
CA GLY A 394 -11.76 -12.39 25.65
C GLY A 394 -10.98 -13.64 25.98
N TYR A 395 -11.57 -14.81 25.75
CA TYR A 395 -10.85 -16.08 25.84
C TYR A 395 -10.26 -16.42 24.48
N ALA A 396 -9.00 -16.86 24.45
CA ALA A 396 -8.40 -17.39 23.23
C ALA A 396 -9.15 -18.65 22.79
N VAL A 397 -9.36 -18.82 21.49
CA VAL A 397 -9.96 -20.04 20.90
C VAL A 397 -8.99 -21.23 20.94
N THR A 398 -7.72 -21.01 21.30
CA THR A 398 -6.73 -22.09 21.44
C THR A 398 -6.88 -22.82 22.78
N GLU A 399 -6.50 -24.09 22.79
CA GLU A 399 -6.79 -25.12 23.81
C GLU A 399 -6.48 -24.73 25.28
N ASN A 400 -5.71 -23.66 25.51
CA ASN A 400 -5.25 -23.24 26.83
C ASN A 400 -6.17 -22.28 27.60
N HIS A 401 -7.40 -21.98 27.14
CA HIS A 401 -8.45 -21.26 27.90
C HIS A 401 -8.02 -19.97 28.63
N ASN A 402 -6.92 -19.34 28.19
CA ASN A 402 -6.35 -18.21 28.88
C ASN A 402 -7.04 -16.92 28.45
N LYS A 403 -7.39 -16.06 29.42
CA LYS A 403 -7.88 -14.71 29.14
C LYS A 403 -6.82 -13.91 28.40
N MET A 404 -7.20 -13.37 27.25
CA MET A 404 -6.44 -12.43 26.44
C MET A 404 -6.97 -11.01 26.62
N TYR A 405 -6.06 -10.05 26.59
CA TYR A 405 -6.34 -8.63 26.73
C TYR A 405 -5.81 -7.89 25.50
N LEU A 406 -6.68 -7.19 24.76
CA LEU A 406 -6.26 -6.38 23.62
C LEU A 406 -5.78 -5.02 24.09
N HIS A 407 -4.52 -4.69 23.81
CA HIS A 407 -3.97 -3.35 23.95
C HIS A 407 -3.62 -2.78 22.57
N TYR A 408 -3.32 -1.49 22.51
CA TYR A 408 -2.81 -0.86 21.28
C TYR A 408 -1.48 -1.44 20.79
N LYS A 409 -0.78 -2.23 21.61
CA LYS A 409 0.47 -2.93 21.25
C LYS A 409 0.25 -4.34 20.70
N GLY A 410 -0.94 -4.92 20.88
CA GLY A 410 -1.18 -6.34 20.64
C GLY A 410 -2.07 -6.98 21.70
N TRP A 411 -2.44 -8.23 21.43
CA TRP A 411 -3.02 -9.13 22.42
C TRP A 411 -1.96 -9.58 23.41
N SER A 412 -2.22 -9.43 24.70
CA SER A 412 -1.38 -9.93 25.78
C SER A 412 -2.09 -11.02 26.58
N THR A 413 -1.33 -11.93 27.16
CA THR A 413 -1.81 -12.89 28.16
C THR A 413 -0.89 -12.89 29.37
N LYS A 414 -1.39 -13.33 30.53
CA LYS A 414 -0.57 -13.49 31.74
C LYS A 414 0.59 -14.48 31.54
N TYR A 415 0.41 -15.48 30.69
CA TYR A 415 1.45 -16.44 30.34
C TYR A 415 2.55 -15.77 29.51
N LEU A 416 2.18 -15.11 28.40
CA LEU A 416 3.11 -14.41 27.50
C LEU A 416 3.89 -13.29 28.19
N ALA A 417 3.25 -12.57 29.11
CA ALA A 417 3.88 -11.54 29.93
C ALA A 417 5.02 -12.08 30.82
N ASN A 418 4.95 -13.35 31.22
CA ASN A 418 5.94 -13.97 32.09
C ASN A 418 7.03 -14.73 31.31
N THR A 419 6.75 -15.21 30.11
CA THR A 419 7.66 -16.11 29.36
C THR A 419 8.44 -15.44 28.24
N SER A 420 8.03 -14.26 27.77
CA SER A 420 8.60 -13.64 26.56
C SER A 420 9.01 -12.19 26.75
N SER A 421 10.10 -11.78 26.10
CA SER A 421 10.55 -10.38 26.06
C SER A 421 9.62 -9.47 25.23
N MET A 422 8.79 -10.06 24.35
CA MET A 422 7.75 -9.39 23.57
C MET A 422 6.38 -10.01 23.88
N PRO A 423 5.64 -9.49 24.88
CA PRO A 423 4.45 -10.16 25.42
C PRO A 423 3.17 -9.92 24.60
N TYR A 424 3.32 -9.47 23.33
CA TYR A 424 2.23 -9.03 22.48
C TYR A 424 2.19 -9.81 21.17
N ILE A 425 1.02 -10.34 20.83
CA ILE A 425 0.76 -11.10 19.59
C ILE A 425 -0.37 -10.41 18.81
N GLY A 426 -0.48 -10.66 17.50
CA GLY A 426 -1.61 -10.21 16.70
C GLY A 426 -1.57 -8.71 16.46
N LEU A 427 -0.36 -8.16 16.24
CA LEU A 427 -0.16 -6.78 15.79
C LEU A 427 -1.03 -6.45 14.55
N PRO A 428 -1.16 -7.34 13.53
CA PRO A 428 -2.17 -7.25 12.48
C PRO A 428 -3.56 -6.80 12.91
N ASP A 429 -4.14 -7.48 13.89
CA ASP A 429 -5.52 -7.26 14.33
C ASP A 429 -5.67 -5.87 14.95
N VAL A 430 -4.63 -5.44 15.66
CA VAL A 430 -4.60 -4.15 16.36
C VAL A 430 -4.54 -3.01 15.36
N MET A 431 -3.79 -3.16 14.26
CA MET A 431 -3.72 -2.15 13.21
C MET A 431 -5.10 -1.87 12.60
N VAL A 432 -5.90 -2.91 12.42
CA VAL A 432 -7.25 -2.84 11.81
C VAL A 432 -8.29 -2.32 12.79
N ILE A 433 -8.10 -2.49 14.10
CA ILE A 433 -9.07 -2.05 15.11
C ILE A 433 -8.73 -0.64 15.63
N VAL A 434 -7.48 -0.42 16.03
CA VAL A 434 -7.06 0.79 16.77
C VAL A 434 -7.04 2.02 15.88
N LEU A 435 -6.41 1.95 14.70
CA LEU A 435 -6.33 3.13 13.82
C LEU A 435 -7.72 3.58 13.36
N PRO A 436 -8.62 2.70 12.88
CA PRO A 436 -9.96 3.13 12.50
C PRO A 436 -10.78 3.66 13.68
N HIS A 437 -10.65 3.09 14.87
CA HIS A 437 -11.33 3.62 16.05
C HIS A 437 -10.87 5.04 16.40
N LEU A 438 -9.54 5.26 16.46
CA LEU A 438 -9.00 6.59 16.76
C LEU A 438 -9.39 7.63 15.70
N LEU A 439 -9.27 7.29 14.42
CA LEU A 439 -9.45 8.23 13.31
C LEU A 439 -10.92 8.46 12.93
N PHE A 440 -11.78 7.43 13.01
CA PHE A 440 -13.17 7.52 12.53
C PHE A 440 -14.21 7.54 13.65
N VAL A 441 -13.84 7.23 14.90
CA VAL A 441 -14.77 7.28 16.03
C VAL A 441 -14.36 8.37 17.01
N VAL A 442 -13.17 8.28 17.59
CA VAL A 442 -12.75 9.18 18.67
C VAL A 442 -12.52 10.61 18.17
N LEU A 443 -11.76 10.77 17.10
CA LEU A 443 -11.46 12.09 16.55
C LEU A 443 -12.72 12.84 16.10
N PRO A 444 -13.63 12.27 15.29
CA PRO A 444 -14.87 12.95 14.92
C PRO A 444 -15.76 13.27 16.11
N ALA A 445 -15.88 12.36 17.09
CA ALA A 445 -16.65 12.60 18.30
C ALA A 445 -16.11 13.81 19.09
N PHE A 446 -14.79 13.92 19.23
CA PHE A 446 -14.14 15.02 19.93
C PHE A 446 -14.37 16.35 19.21
N LEU A 447 -14.28 16.36 17.87
CA LEU A 447 -14.56 17.54 17.06
C LEU A 447 -16.03 17.98 17.16
N ILE A 448 -16.98 17.02 17.18
CA ILE A 448 -18.41 17.31 17.37
C ILE A 448 -18.68 17.90 18.75
N ILE A 449 -18.11 17.31 19.80
CA ILE A 449 -18.25 17.82 21.18
C ILE A 449 -17.70 19.24 21.27
N ALA A 450 -16.53 19.50 20.67
CA ALA A 450 -15.95 20.84 20.62
C ALA A 450 -16.85 21.84 19.87
N ALA A 451 -17.43 21.45 18.73
CA ALA A 451 -18.35 22.28 17.96
C ALA A 451 -19.64 22.61 18.74
N ILE A 452 -20.21 21.64 19.46
CA ILE A 452 -21.39 21.85 20.31
C ILE A 452 -21.07 22.79 21.48
N ALA A 453 -19.91 22.61 22.12
CA ALA A 453 -19.46 23.49 23.19
C ALA A 453 -19.29 24.94 22.70
N ALA A 454 -18.76 25.13 21.50
CA ALA A 454 -18.63 26.43 20.86
C ALA A 454 -19.99 27.07 20.55
N GLU A 455 -20.94 26.31 19.98
CA GLU A 455 -22.30 26.79 19.69
C GLU A 455 -23.01 27.24 20.98
N ARG A 456 -22.91 26.45 22.04
CA ARG A 456 -23.45 26.80 23.36
C ARG A 456 -22.87 28.11 23.89
N ALA A 457 -21.55 28.30 23.78
CA ALA A 457 -20.89 29.51 24.25
C ALA A 457 -21.33 30.75 23.48
N LEU A 458 -21.48 30.64 22.15
CA LEU A 458 -21.99 31.73 21.31
C LEU A 458 -23.44 32.08 21.65
N TYR A 459 -24.30 31.08 21.83
CA TYR A 459 -25.70 31.29 22.20
C TYR A 459 -25.84 31.99 23.56
N LEU A 460 -25.06 31.56 24.57
CA LEU A 460 -25.05 32.21 25.88
C LEU A 460 -24.56 33.66 25.79
N ARG A 461 -23.52 33.92 25.00
CA ARG A 461 -22.98 35.28 24.81
C ARG A 461 -23.96 36.19 24.06
N HIS A 462 -24.66 35.65 23.07
CA HIS A 462 -25.72 36.34 22.35
C HIS A 462 -26.89 36.73 23.28
N ASN A 463 -27.36 35.80 24.12
CA ASN A 463 -28.43 36.08 25.09
C ASN A 463 -28.03 37.13 26.14
N ILE A 464 -26.79 37.07 26.66
CA ILE A 464 -26.26 38.07 27.59
C ILE A 464 -26.21 39.45 26.91
N TYR A 465 -25.78 39.48 25.64
CA TYR A 465 -25.70 40.71 24.85
C TYR A 465 -27.09 41.31 24.56
N GLN A 466 -28.07 40.49 24.17
CA GLN A 466 -29.46 40.94 23.98
C GLN A 466 -30.06 41.53 25.27
N ARG A 467 -29.70 40.98 26.44
CA ARG A 467 -30.11 41.55 27.74
C ARG A 467 -29.41 42.87 28.10
N ALA A 468 -28.23 43.14 27.55
CA ALA A 468 -27.41 44.31 27.85
C ALA A 468 -27.62 45.50 26.89
N LYS A 469 -28.68 45.46 26.06
CA LYS A 469 -28.90 46.37 24.94
C LYS A 469 -28.97 47.86 25.36
N LYS A 470 -28.12 48.70 24.74
CA LYS A 470 -28.33 50.14 24.53
C LYS A 470 -28.36 50.40 23.02
N ASP A 471 -29.22 51.31 22.58
CA ASP A 471 -29.48 51.62 21.16
C ASP A 471 -28.19 51.99 20.41
N GLY A 472 -27.79 51.17 19.43
CA GLY A 472 -26.69 51.52 18.51
C GLY A 472 -25.84 50.38 17.93
N ASP A 473 -26.17 49.11 18.17
CA ASP A 473 -25.15 48.03 18.10
C ASP A 473 -25.52 46.89 17.09
N HIS A 474 -26.21 47.25 15.99
CA HIS A 474 -26.71 46.31 14.96
C HIS A 474 -25.63 45.48 14.22
N TYR A 475 -24.40 46.00 14.08
CA TYR A 475 -23.34 45.31 13.34
C TYR A 475 -22.84 44.04 14.06
N LYS A 476 -22.82 44.04 15.40
CA LYS A 476 -22.37 42.87 16.17
C LYS A 476 -23.39 41.73 16.13
N GLU A 477 -24.68 42.05 16.09
CA GLU A 477 -25.78 41.09 16.04
C GLU A 477 -25.76 40.26 14.73
N ALA A 478 -25.47 40.90 13.59
CA ALA A 478 -25.31 40.21 12.31
C ALA A 478 -24.15 39.20 12.32
N CYS A 479 -23.01 39.58 12.89
CA CYS A 479 -21.82 38.74 12.99
C CYS A 479 -22.05 37.48 13.85
N TYR A 480 -22.73 37.60 15.01
CA TYR A 480 -23.08 36.44 15.83
C TYR A 480 -24.06 35.49 15.13
N THR A 481 -25.02 36.04 14.39
CA THR A 481 -26.03 35.25 13.65
C THR A 481 -25.39 34.48 12.50
N GLU A 482 -24.44 35.08 11.79
CA GLU A 482 -23.66 34.44 10.72
C GLU A 482 -22.82 33.27 11.26
N TYR A 483 -22.13 33.45 12.39
CA TYR A 483 -21.41 32.36 13.06
C TYR A 483 -22.33 31.23 13.50
N LEU A 484 -23.48 31.53 14.13
CA LEU A 484 -24.46 30.52 14.53
C LEU A 484 -24.94 29.68 13.34
N CYS A 485 -25.19 30.31 12.18
CA CYS A 485 -25.52 29.61 10.95
C CYS A 485 -24.38 28.70 10.48
N ILE A 486 -23.14 29.19 10.46
CA ILE A 486 -21.97 28.38 10.07
C ILE A 486 -21.82 27.15 10.99
N PHE A 487 -21.96 27.31 12.31
CA PHE A 487 -21.86 26.18 13.25
C PHE A 487 -23.03 25.21 13.12
N TYR A 488 -24.24 25.71 12.88
CA TYR A 488 -25.39 24.87 12.60
C TYR A 488 -25.16 23.99 11.35
N TRP A 489 -24.58 24.56 10.30
CA TRP A 489 -24.22 23.83 9.08
C TRP A 489 -23.07 22.86 9.29
N ILE A 490 -22.00 23.26 9.99
CA ILE A 490 -20.87 22.37 10.34
C ILE A 490 -21.36 21.18 11.16
N ARG A 491 -22.21 21.42 12.18
CA ARG A 491 -22.82 20.36 12.98
C ARG A 491 -23.67 19.42 12.13
N LYS A 492 -24.51 19.95 11.24
CA LYS A 492 -25.31 19.13 10.32
C LYS A 492 -24.44 18.29 9.39
N ILE A 493 -23.37 18.86 8.84
CA ILE A 493 -22.42 18.15 7.98
C ILE A 493 -21.71 17.05 8.77
N LEU A 494 -21.22 17.35 9.99
CA LEU A 494 -20.53 16.37 10.85
C LEU A 494 -21.47 15.23 11.29
N ILE A 495 -22.71 15.54 11.68
CA ILE A 495 -23.72 14.52 12.00
C ILE A 495 -24.04 13.67 10.75
N LEU A 496 -24.19 14.30 9.59
CA LEU A 496 -24.46 13.61 8.33
C LEU A 496 -23.30 12.72 7.90
N LEU A 497 -22.05 13.11 8.19
CA LEU A 497 -20.86 12.27 8.00
C LEU A 497 -20.75 11.12 9.01
N CYS A 498 -21.29 11.28 10.22
CA CYS A 498 -21.30 10.23 11.26
C CYS A 498 -22.46 9.24 11.10
N LEU A 499 -23.58 9.64 10.49
CA LEU A 499 -24.75 8.77 10.28
C LEU A 499 -24.43 7.47 9.52
N PRO A 500 -23.62 7.45 8.45
CA PRO A 500 -23.17 6.21 7.78
C PRO A 500 -22.38 5.28 8.70
N ILE A 501 -21.58 5.84 9.61
CA ILE A 501 -20.75 5.09 10.56
C ILE A 501 -21.66 4.44 11.61
N VAL A 502 -22.60 5.21 12.17
CA VAL A 502 -23.59 4.71 13.14
C VAL A 502 -24.51 3.67 12.49
N TRP A 503 -24.97 3.92 11.25
CA TRP A 503 -25.79 2.97 10.49
C TRP A 503 -25.06 1.65 10.25
N LYS A 504 -23.79 1.71 9.84
CA LYS A 504 -22.96 0.52 9.61
C LYS A 504 -22.69 -0.23 10.92
N HIS A 505 -22.43 0.49 12.01
CA HIS A 505 -22.23 -0.09 13.34
C HIS A 505 -23.50 -0.75 13.88
N TRP A 506 -24.67 -0.11 13.69
CA TRP A 506 -25.98 -0.65 14.05
C TRP A 506 -26.31 -1.91 13.26
N LYS A 507 -26.10 -1.89 11.94
CA LYS A 507 -26.31 -3.04 11.07
C LYS A 507 -25.41 -4.22 11.47
N SER A 508 -24.13 -3.97 11.75
CA SER A 508 -23.18 -4.99 12.18
C SER A 508 -23.50 -5.57 13.56
N TYR A 509 -24.04 -4.75 14.48
CA TYR A 509 -24.52 -5.19 15.80
C TYR A 509 -25.78 -6.07 15.68
N TYR A 510 -26.71 -5.71 14.79
CA TYR A 510 -27.95 -6.47 14.56
C TYR A 510 -27.69 -7.82 13.88
N GLU A 511 -26.72 -7.88 12.95
CA GLU A 511 -26.29 -9.12 12.32
C GLU A 511 -25.48 -10.02 13.27
N GLY A 512 -24.71 -9.43 14.20
CA GLY A 512 -23.95 -10.18 15.23
C GLY A 512 -24.78 -10.77 16.37
N ILE A 513 -26.06 -10.40 16.52
CA ILE A 513 -26.99 -11.01 17.49
C ILE A 513 -27.79 -12.17 16.88
N ARG A 514 -27.75 -12.33 15.54
CA ARG A 514 -28.47 -13.37 14.79
C ARG A 514 -27.61 -14.53 14.27
N GLY A 515 -26.29 -14.48 14.47
CA GLY A 515 -25.37 -15.60 14.22
C GLY A 515 -24.86 -16.14 15.54
#